data_AF-A0A956VVM1-F1
#
_entry.id   AF-A0A956VVM1-F1
#
_cell.length_a   1.000
_cell.length_b   1.000
_cell.length_c   1.000
_cell.angle_alpha   90.00
_cell.angle_beta   90.00
_cell.angle_gamma   90.00
#
_symmetry.space_group_name_H-M   'P 1'
#
loop_
_entity.id
_entity.type
_entity.pdbx_description
1 polymer ?
#
loop_
_entity_poly.entity_id
_entity_poly.type
_entity_poly.pdbx_seq_one_letter_code
_entity_poly.pdbx_strand_id
1 'polypeptide(L)'
;ASGPLRNVRGIGGTMEPMSGLTSLLGYEGGRPMNSGSMIPDAIAGAWFAAAIVTAIRHRERTGEGQYIDLGMMESNAMMTGDAVLEYTANGRVRPRMGNHHPR
;
A
#
# COMPACT_ATOMS: atom_id res chain seq x y z
N ALA A 1 -5.57 10.75 10.65
CA ALA A 1 -4.22 10.67 10.08
C ALA A 1 -3.25 11.51 10.89
N SER A 2 -2.47 10.83 11.75
CA SER A 2 -1.24 11.42 12.31
C SER A 2 -0.15 11.54 11.22
N GLY A 3 0.93 12.25 11.50
CA GLY A 3 2.10 12.31 10.61
C GLY A 3 2.24 13.58 9.74
N PRO A 4 3.43 13.75 9.11
CA PRO A 4 3.80 14.98 8.41
C PRO A 4 3.01 15.20 7.11
N LEU A 5 2.53 14.12 6.47
CA LEU A 5 1.84 14.16 5.18
C LEU A 5 0.30 14.22 5.30
N ARG A 6 -0.26 14.31 6.50
CA ARG A 6 -1.73 14.23 6.73
C ARG A 6 -2.58 15.24 5.96
N ASN A 7 -2.00 16.40 5.63
CA ASN A 7 -2.69 17.49 4.92
C ASN A 7 -2.39 17.48 3.41
N VAL A 8 -1.58 16.53 2.93
CA VAL A 8 -1.29 16.35 1.50
C VAL A 8 -2.46 15.61 0.86
N ARG A 9 -2.86 16.03 -0.34
CA ARG A 9 -3.94 15.38 -1.07
C ARG A 9 -3.56 13.95 -1.45
N GLY A 10 -4.35 12.98 -0.99
CA GLY A 10 -4.25 11.57 -1.39
C GLY A 10 -5.20 11.25 -2.52
N ILE A 11 -4.65 11.10 -3.73
CA ILE A 11 -5.39 10.66 -4.93
C ILE A 11 -4.66 9.42 -5.43
N GLY A 12 -5.37 8.41 -5.94
CA GLY A 12 -4.76 7.15 -6.37
C GLY A 12 -3.51 7.32 -7.24
N GLY A 13 -3.56 8.20 -8.24
CA GLY A 13 -2.42 8.47 -9.12
C GLY A 13 -1.15 8.98 -8.42
N THR A 14 -1.27 9.70 -7.29
CA THR A 14 -0.12 10.20 -6.50
C THR A 14 0.25 9.25 -5.36
N MET A 15 -0.72 8.53 -4.80
CA MET A 15 -0.49 7.63 -3.67
C MET A 15 0.24 6.35 -4.10
N GLU A 16 0.01 5.87 -5.33
CA GLU A 16 0.74 4.72 -5.86
C GLU A 16 2.27 4.92 -5.88
N PRO A 17 2.82 5.99 -6.49
CA PRO A 17 4.26 6.23 -6.46
C PRO A 17 4.78 6.58 -5.07
N MET A 18 4.00 7.32 -4.27
CA MET A 18 4.41 7.65 -2.90
C MET A 18 4.54 6.41 -2.01
N SER A 19 3.70 5.40 -2.21
CA SER A 19 3.74 4.14 -1.45
C SER A 19 4.90 3.21 -1.81
N GLY A 20 5.66 3.52 -2.88
CA GLY A 20 6.72 2.66 -3.41
C GLY A 20 6.24 1.61 -4.40
N LEU A 21 4.92 1.41 -4.60
CA LEU A 21 4.39 0.41 -5.52
C LEU A 21 4.86 0.64 -6.98
N THR A 22 4.83 1.90 -7.45
CA THR A 22 5.33 2.28 -8.78
C THR A 22 6.82 1.95 -8.99
N SER A 23 7.61 1.79 -7.93
CA SER A 23 9.03 1.40 -8.06
C SER A 23 9.21 0.01 -8.66
N LEU A 24 8.21 -0.87 -8.50
CA LEU A 24 8.20 -2.26 -8.96
C LEU A 24 7.49 -2.43 -10.31
N LEU A 25 6.75 -1.41 -10.76
CA LEU A 25 5.93 -1.48 -11.96
C LEU A 25 6.62 -0.86 -13.18
N GLY A 26 6.61 -1.60 -14.28
CA GLY A 26 7.24 -1.23 -15.55
C GLY A 26 8.34 -2.22 -15.97
N TYR A 27 9.00 -1.90 -17.07
CA TYR A 27 10.10 -2.71 -17.61
C TYR A 27 11.45 -2.29 -17.06
N GLU A 28 12.37 -3.25 -16.97
CA GLU A 28 13.76 -3.01 -16.57
C GLU A 28 14.42 -1.95 -17.47
N GLY A 29 15.20 -1.04 -16.88
CA GLY A 29 15.81 0.10 -17.59
C GLY A 29 14.83 1.17 -18.10
N GLY A 30 13.52 0.89 -18.06
CA GLY A 30 12.46 1.82 -18.46
C GLY A 30 12.06 2.80 -17.35
N ARG A 31 11.20 3.74 -17.73
CA ARG A 31 10.56 4.67 -16.78
C ARG A 31 9.60 3.89 -15.86
N PRO A 32 9.49 4.25 -14.58
CA PRO A 32 8.44 3.72 -13.71
C PRO A 32 7.06 3.98 -14.32
N MET A 33 6.16 3.02 -14.17
CA MET A 33 4.80 3.11 -14.68
C MET A 33 3.82 2.89 -13.54
N ASN A 34 2.75 3.69 -13.46
CA ASN A 34 1.66 3.31 -12.58
C ASN A 34 0.89 2.12 -13.17
N SER A 35 0.10 1.47 -12.35
CA SER A 35 -0.75 0.33 -12.69
C SER A 35 -1.78 0.62 -13.80
N GLY A 36 -1.96 1.88 -14.19
CA GLY A 36 -2.92 2.30 -15.21
C GLY A 36 -4.37 2.34 -14.70
N SER A 37 -4.58 2.13 -13.40
CA SER A 37 -5.87 2.18 -12.73
C SER A 37 -5.73 2.87 -11.37
N MET A 38 -6.83 3.28 -10.75
CA MET A 38 -6.83 3.85 -9.39
C MET A 38 -6.80 2.73 -8.34
N ILE A 39 -5.87 1.78 -8.49
CA ILE A 39 -5.70 0.63 -7.59
C ILE A 39 -5.54 1.06 -6.12
N PRO A 40 -4.87 2.18 -5.79
CA PRO A 40 -4.72 2.59 -4.39
C PRO A 40 -6.02 2.84 -3.65
N ASP A 41 -7.05 3.33 -4.34
CA ASP A 41 -8.37 3.57 -3.75
C ASP A 41 -9.03 2.24 -3.38
N ALA A 42 -8.93 1.25 -4.27
CA ALA A 42 -9.49 -0.09 -4.04
C ALA A 42 -8.76 -0.83 -2.91
N ILE A 43 -7.43 -0.75 -2.86
CA ILE A 43 -6.63 -1.34 -1.78
C ILE A 43 -7.03 -0.72 -0.43
N ALA A 44 -7.05 0.61 -0.34
CA ALA A 44 -7.43 1.30 0.88
C ALA A 44 -8.86 0.94 1.32
N GLY A 45 -9.80 0.88 0.38
CA GLY A 45 -11.18 0.46 0.64
C GLY A 45 -11.28 -0.98 1.18
N ALA A 46 -10.52 -1.91 0.61
CA ALA A 46 -10.48 -3.30 1.08
C ALA A 46 -9.93 -3.41 2.52
N TRP A 47 -8.84 -2.70 2.81
CA TRP A 47 -8.29 -2.65 4.17
C TRP A 47 -9.24 -1.99 5.17
N PHE A 48 -9.94 -0.92 4.76
CA PHE A 48 -10.91 -0.25 5.61
C PHE A 48 -12.12 -1.15 5.90
N ALA A 49 -12.60 -1.89 4.91
CA ALA A 49 -13.68 -2.87 5.09
C ALA A 49 -13.27 -3.97 6.09
N ALA A 50 -12.05 -4.51 5.96
CA ALA A 50 -11.51 -5.47 6.92
C ALA A 50 -11.43 -4.88 8.35
N ALA A 51 -10.91 -3.64 8.48
CA ALA A 51 -10.82 -2.95 9.76
C ALA A 51 -12.19 -2.72 10.42
N ILE A 52 -13.21 -2.36 9.63
CA ILE A 52 -14.60 -2.20 10.12
C ILE A 52 -15.13 -3.53 10.66
N VAL A 53 -14.98 -4.63 9.91
CA VAL A 53 -15.44 -5.95 10.36
C VAL A 53 -14.74 -6.36 11.66
N THR A 54 -13.43 -6.12 11.76
CA THR A 54 -12.67 -6.35 12.99
C THR A 54 -13.15 -5.48 14.16
N ALA A 55 -13.46 -4.21 13.91
CA ALA A 55 -13.99 -3.29 14.93
C ALA A 55 -15.39 -3.69 15.41
N ILE A 56 -16.27 -4.15 14.51
CA ILE A 56 -17.58 -4.70 14.88
C ILE A 56 -17.39 -5.93 15.76
N ARG A 57 -16.48 -6.83 15.38
CA ARG A 57 -16.17 -8.04 16.17
C ARG A 57 -15.61 -7.70 17.55
N HIS A 58 -14.78 -6.66 17.65
CA HIS A 58 -14.31 -6.14 18.93
C HIS A 58 -15.47 -5.64 19.80
N ARG A 59 -16.36 -4.82 19.23
CA ARG A 59 -17.53 -4.28 19.93
C ARG A 59 -18.49 -5.36 20.42
N GLU A 60 -18.73 -6.42 19.65
CA GLU A 60 -19.56 -7.54 20.08
C GLU A 60 -19.02 -8.25 21.33
N ARG A 61 -17.69 -8.29 21.50
CA ARG A 61 -17.03 -9.01 22.59
C ARG A 61 -16.83 -8.17 23.84
N THR A 62 -16.68 -6.86 23.67
CA THR A 62 -16.27 -5.93 24.74
C THR A 62 -17.32 -4.89 25.09
N GLY A 63 -18.29 -4.64 24.20
CA GLY A 63 -19.19 -3.49 24.26
C GLY A 63 -18.59 -2.19 23.73
N GLU A 64 -17.30 -2.16 23.36
CA GLU A 64 -16.58 -0.94 23.01
C GLU A 64 -16.32 -0.82 21.50
N GLY A 65 -16.66 0.35 20.94
CA GLY A 65 -16.31 0.70 19.56
C GLY A 65 -14.81 0.98 19.37
N GLN A 66 -14.40 1.24 18.13
CA GLN A 66 -13.00 1.57 17.79
C GLN A 66 -12.96 2.78 16.83
N TYR A 67 -11.94 3.62 16.98
CA TYR A 67 -11.60 4.65 16.02
C TYR A 67 -10.57 4.10 15.02
N ILE A 68 -10.88 4.15 13.73
CA ILE A 68 -10.03 3.60 12.66
C ILE A 68 -9.35 4.78 11.94
N ASP A 69 -8.03 4.87 12.06
CA ASP A 69 -7.18 5.76 11.27
C ASP A 69 -6.40 4.91 10.24
N LEU A 70 -6.62 5.16 8.95
CA LEU A 70 -6.01 4.39 7.87
C LEU A 70 -5.51 5.34 6.79
N GLY A 71 -4.21 5.29 6.51
CA GLY A 71 -3.59 6.02 5.41
C GLY A 71 -3.58 5.22 4.12
N MET A 72 -4.07 5.80 3.01
CA MET A 72 -4.00 5.16 1.69
C MET A 72 -2.57 4.78 1.31
N MET A 73 -1.59 5.65 1.61
CA MET A 73 -0.17 5.38 1.37
C MET A 73 0.32 4.13 2.12
N GLU A 74 -0.04 3.98 3.40
CA GLU A 74 0.34 2.84 4.24
C GLU A 74 -0.31 1.55 3.73
N SER A 75 -1.61 1.61 3.40
CA SER A 75 -2.34 0.49 2.81
C SER A 75 -1.72 -0.01 1.52
N ASN A 76 -1.21 0.90 0.68
CA ASN A 76 -0.56 0.56 -0.58
C ASN A 76 0.85 0.03 -0.40
N ALA A 77 1.59 0.55 0.58
CA ALA A 77 2.95 0.07 0.89
C ALA A 77 2.96 -1.43 1.25
N MET A 78 1.87 -1.95 1.82
CA MET A 78 1.71 -3.38 2.11
C MET A 78 1.82 -4.28 0.85
N MET A 79 1.58 -3.74 -0.35
CA MET A 79 1.74 -4.48 -1.62
C MET A 79 3.20 -4.66 -2.03
N THR A 80 4.15 -4.04 -1.32
CA THR A 80 5.58 -4.13 -1.61
C THR A 80 6.34 -5.00 -0.59
N GLY A 81 5.61 -5.75 0.25
CA GLY A 81 6.19 -6.43 1.41
C GLY A 81 7.32 -7.41 1.08
N ASP A 82 7.23 -8.12 -0.05
CA ASP A 82 8.28 -9.04 -0.49
C ASP A 82 9.54 -8.30 -0.98
N ALA A 83 9.38 -7.16 -1.67
CA ALA A 83 10.50 -6.30 -2.05
C ALA A 83 11.15 -5.64 -0.83
N VAL A 84 10.36 -5.23 0.17
CA VAL A 84 10.87 -4.72 1.45
C VAL A 84 11.64 -5.81 2.20
N LEU A 85 11.13 -7.04 2.20
CA LEU A 85 11.80 -8.18 2.82
C LEU A 85 13.15 -8.48 2.14
N GLU A 86 13.18 -8.49 0.80
CA GLU A 86 14.40 -8.70 0.02
C GLU A 86 15.47 -7.63 0.29
N TYR A 87 15.05 -6.36 0.38
CA TYR A 87 15.95 -5.28 0.79
C TYR A 87 16.46 -5.48 2.22
N THR A 88 15.56 -5.84 3.15
CA THR A 88 15.92 -6.03 4.57
C THR A 88 16.90 -7.19 4.75
N ALA A 89 16.74 -8.29 4.00
CA ALA A 89 17.61 -9.46 4.08
C ALA A 89 18.96 -9.26 3.38
N ASN A 90 18.98 -8.57 2.24
CA ASN A 90 20.11 -8.60 1.30
C ASN A 90 20.74 -7.22 1.02
N GLY A 91 20.14 -6.13 1.51
CA GLY A 91 20.54 -4.75 1.18
C GLY A 91 20.26 -4.34 -0.27
N ARG A 92 19.56 -5.19 -1.05
CA ARG A 92 19.33 -4.98 -2.48
C ARG A 92 17.94 -4.43 -2.74
N VAL A 93 17.86 -3.27 -3.39
CA VAL A 93 16.60 -2.74 -3.92
C VAL A 93 16.24 -3.54 -5.18
N ARG A 94 15.03 -4.11 -5.22
CA ARG A 94 14.56 -4.89 -6.36
C ARG A 94 14.38 -4.00 -7.60
N PRO A 95 14.97 -4.35 -8.76
CA PRO A 95 14.67 -3.64 -10.01
C PRO A 95 13.28 -4.03 -10.54
N ARG A 96 12.73 -3.21 -11.42
CA ARG A 96 11.54 -3.58 -12.20
C ARG A 96 11.90 -4.74 -13.13
N MET A 97 11.05 -5.76 -13.19
CA MET A 97 11.30 -6.99 -13.97
C MET A 97 10.31 -7.17 -15.14
N GLY A 98 9.38 -6.23 -15.33
CA GLY A 98 8.29 -6.38 -16.29
C GLY A 98 7.46 -7.63 -16.00
N ASN A 99 7.21 -8.43 -17.05
CA ASN A 99 6.35 -9.62 -16.97
C ASN A 99 7.11 -10.91 -16.58
N HIS A 100 8.34 -10.81 -16.08
CA HIS A 100 9.10 -11.99 -15.65
C HIS A 100 8.68 -12.42 -14.24
N HIS A 101 8.52 -13.73 -14.05
CA HIS A 101 8.35 -14.30 -12.72
C HIS A 101 9.71 -14.30 -11.99
N PRO A 102 9.79 -13.81 -10.73
CA PRO A 102 11.00 -13.96 -9.92
C PRO A 102 11.28 -15.45 -9.70
N ARG A 103 12.48 -15.91 -10.05
CA ARG A 103 12.89 -17.31 -9.82
C ARG A 103 13.26 -17.53 -8.36
#